data_AF-A0A6A6EXY4-F1
#
_entry.id   AF-A0A6A6EXY4-F1
#
_cell.length_a   1.000
_cell.length_b   1.000
_cell.length_c   1.000
_cell.angle_alpha   90.00
_cell.angle_beta   90.00
_cell.angle_gamma   90.00
#
_symmetry.space_group_name_H-M   'P 1'
#
loop_
_entity.id
_entity.type
_entity.pdbx_description
1 polymer ?
#
loop_
_entity_poly.entity_id
_entity_poly.type
_entity_poly.pdbx_seq_one_letter_code
_entity_poly.pdbx_strand_id
1 'polypeptide(L)'
;MSHRMGRKFDQHQILREKDPWDVARNLFDVALEFALLGYIDTATELFVLFESFSKGCKSSWSPGLYFAWEATGLWPASVPAEERTPGALSKLETERILWKRETNATKEGLAKLIATATGEGKMDAWGDAQIRPDDLTAAIDLALFMGEKEKALEVLQTFADNFHSTWVDLSKSRQVWQLLKDKALANAIGVDEEKVAALQTKVFETFKERLEKGARRIFKDTPMKDLIKMCNENTLKNAVWEEMDVDDPDEPPDTILHEGATKEKIAALEKKLGHELPDDYKEFLSLTNGMESYWNGFYGEPKLLGTDAVHVFDASEQQEIWNEASVDIVYIPNLGVKVDWAILDRVIQVNDGGEDSKFVWLVEPEYGKKIGASFFAAYAQLNELQRQHVNRLLEYFHAGKEEAMAVEWQICVWCPRTLDLTIYHSWREFLEYLAGDTAKEDILDEEDEEGRLMHSHDIFAYQLR
;
A
#
# COMPACT_ATOMS: atom_id res chain seq x y z
N MET A 1 -5.42 -3.71 7.49
CA MET A 1 -5.39 -3.34 6.07
C MET A 1 -4.48 -2.12 5.99
N SER A 2 -3.46 -2.10 5.12
CA SER A 2 -2.76 -0.83 4.84
C SER A 2 -3.70 -0.06 3.92
N HIS A 3 -4.30 1.01 4.44
CA HIS A 3 -5.42 1.76 3.83
C HIS A 3 -4.96 2.69 2.70
N ARG A 4 -3.89 2.34 1.99
CA ARG A 4 -3.29 3.21 0.98
C ARG A 4 -3.40 2.72 -0.43
N MET A 5 -3.58 1.44 -0.73
CA MET A 5 -3.46 1.02 -2.13
C MET A 5 -4.71 1.42 -2.93
N GLY A 6 -4.53 2.43 -3.80
CA GLY A 6 -5.34 2.61 -4.99
C GLY A 6 -5.07 1.47 -5.95
N ARG A 7 -5.07 1.75 -7.26
CA ARG A 7 -4.69 0.74 -8.27
C ARG A 7 -3.37 0.07 -7.89
N LYS A 8 -3.28 -1.25 -8.09
CA LYS A 8 -2.03 -1.99 -7.91
C LYS A 8 -0.84 -1.30 -8.58
N PHE A 9 -1.04 -0.74 -9.77
CA PHE A 9 -0.11 0.24 -10.33
C PHE A 9 -0.78 1.60 -10.50
N ASP A 10 -0.35 2.57 -9.69
CA ASP A 10 -0.64 3.99 -9.82
C ASP A 10 0.67 4.76 -9.79
N GLN A 11 1.01 5.44 -10.89
CA GLN A 11 2.28 6.14 -11.00
C GLN A 11 2.39 7.29 -9.98
N HIS A 12 1.30 8.04 -9.80
CA HIS A 12 1.28 9.19 -8.90
C HIS A 12 1.44 8.74 -7.45
N GLN A 13 0.73 7.68 -7.05
CA GLN A 13 0.82 7.09 -5.73
C GLN A 13 2.19 6.48 -5.49
N ILE A 14 2.71 5.65 -6.40
CA ILE A 14 4.02 4.98 -6.23
C ILE A 14 5.14 6.01 -6.07
N LEU A 15 5.12 7.07 -6.87
CA LEU A 15 6.15 8.11 -6.80
C LEU A 15 6.06 8.92 -5.49
N ARG A 16 4.88 9.05 -4.89
CA ARG A 16 4.67 9.78 -3.63
C ARG A 16 4.77 8.90 -2.38
N GLU A 17 4.54 7.59 -2.49
CA GLU A 17 4.58 6.66 -1.37
C GLU A 17 5.92 6.81 -0.67
N LYS A 18 5.89 7.12 0.63
CA LYS A 18 7.10 7.42 1.38
C LYS A 18 7.78 6.14 1.85
N ASP A 19 7.03 5.06 2.08
CA ASP A 19 7.62 3.80 2.54
C ASP A 19 8.17 3.00 1.34
N PRO A 20 9.50 2.89 1.19
CA PRO A 20 10.09 2.10 0.12
C PRO A 20 9.83 0.59 0.32
N TRP A 21 9.42 0.11 1.50
CA TRP A 21 8.95 -1.26 1.67
C TRP A 21 7.62 -1.49 0.97
N ASP A 22 6.68 -0.57 1.12
CA ASP A 22 5.41 -0.63 0.41
C ASP A 22 5.62 -0.52 -1.10
N VAL A 23 6.51 0.36 -1.55
CA VAL A 23 6.92 0.44 -2.97
C VAL A 23 7.54 -0.89 -3.44
N ALA A 24 8.46 -1.47 -2.68
CA ALA A 24 9.14 -2.71 -3.06
C ALA A 24 8.19 -3.91 -3.06
N ARG A 25 7.29 -4.01 -2.09
CA ARG A 25 6.22 -5.02 -2.05
C ARG A 25 5.31 -4.88 -3.27
N ASN A 26 4.87 -3.65 -3.57
CA ASN A 26 4.04 -3.40 -4.74
C ASN A 26 4.77 -3.76 -6.05
N LEU A 27 6.05 -3.42 -6.17
CA LEU A 27 6.88 -3.83 -7.32
C LEU A 27 6.89 -5.36 -7.51
N PHE A 28 7.00 -6.12 -6.42
CA PHE A 28 6.95 -7.58 -6.48
C PHE A 28 5.58 -8.10 -6.93
N ASP A 29 4.49 -7.54 -6.39
CA ASP A 29 3.13 -7.92 -6.76
C ASP A 29 2.83 -7.62 -8.24
N VAL A 30 3.28 -6.47 -8.73
CA VAL A 30 3.21 -6.10 -10.16
C VAL A 30 4.05 -7.03 -11.02
N ALA A 31 5.26 -7.38 -10.59
CA ALA A 31 6.10 -8.35 -11.29
C ALA A 31 5.42 -9.73 -11.40
N LEU A 32 4.80 -10.20 -10.32
CA LEU A 32 4.08 -11.47 -10.31
C LEU A 32 2.88 -11.45 -11.26
N GLU A 33 2.13 -10.35 -11.33
CA GLU A 33 1.01 -10.22 -12.27
C GLU A 33 1.48 -10.24 -13.73
N PHE A 34 2.56 -9.54 -14.08
CA PHE A 34 3.18 -9.66 -15.41
C PHE A 34 3.59 -11.09 -15.74
N ALA A 35 4.18 -11.82 -14.77
CA ALA A 35 4.55 -13.21 -14.96
C ALA A 35 3.34 -14.10 -15.22
N LEU A 36 2.24 -13.92 -14.48
CA LEU A 36 1.00 -14.69 -14.65
C LEU A 36 0.38 -14.48 -16.04
N LEU A 37 0.51 -13.27 -16.58
CA LEU A 37 0.09 -12.94 -17.95
C LEU A 37 1.06 -13.47 -19.03
N GLY A 38 2.22 -14.03 -18.64
CA GLY A 38 3.22 -14.61 -19.53
C GLY A 38 4.36 -13.67 -19.93
N TYR A 39 4.42 -12.45 -19.38
CA TYR A 39 5.50 -11.48 -19.58
C TYR A 39 6.63 -11.68 -18.57
N ILE A 40 7.25 -12.87 -18.63
CA ILE A 40 8.20 -13.36 -17.62
C ILE A 40 9.54 -12.62 -17.68
N ASP A 41 9.93 -12.13 -18.86
CA ASP A 41 11.07 -11.23 -19.05
C ASP A 41 10.90 -9.93 -18.25
N THR A 42 9.77 -9.23 -18.43
CA THR A 42 9.47 -8.01 -17.64
C THR A 42 9.41 -8.30 -16.15
N ALA A 43 8.73 -9.39 -15.75
CA ALA A 43 8.67 -9.79 -14.35
C ALA A 43 10.08 -9.99 -13.75
N THR A 44 11.00 -10.55 -14.54
CA THR A 44 12.39 -10.77 -14.13
C THR A 44 13.15 -9.44 -14.01
N GLU A 45 12.95 -8.49 -14.92
CA GLU A 45 13.55 -7.16 -14.83
C GLU A 45 13.08 -6.39 -13.59
N LEU A 46 11.77 -6.41 -13.32
CA LEU A 46 11.17 -5.82 -12.12
C LEU A 46 11.67 -6.50 -10.84
N PHE A 47 11.83 -7.82 -10.87
CA PHE A 47 12.41 -8.58 -9.77
C PHE A 47 13.87 -8.18 -9.48
N VAL A 48 14.69 -8.02 -10.52
CA VAL A 48 16.09 -7.57 -10.36
C VAL A 48 16.15 -6.17 -9.76
N LEU A 49 15.24 -5.27 -10.19
CA LEU A 49 15.10 -3.95 -9.59
C LEU A 49 14.70 -4.05 -8.10
N PHE A 50 13.73 -4.89 -7.76
CA PHE A 50 13.33 -5.16 -6.39
C PHE A 50 14.50 -5.66 -5.53
N GLU A 51 15.26 -6.65 -6.01
CA GLU A 51 16.42 -7.20 -5.29
C GLU A 51 17.53 -6.18 -5.07
N SER A 52 17.73 -5.26 -6.01
CA SER A 52 18.72 -4.20 -5.86
C SER A 52 18.44 -3.36 -4.60
N PHE A 53 17.16 -3.19 -4.28
CA PHE A 53 16.70 -2.53 -3.07
C PHE A 53 16.66 -3.47 -1.86
N SER A 54 16.08 -4.67 -2.00
CA SER A 54 15.75 -5.56 -0.88
C SER A 54 16.92 -6.37 -0.31
N LYS A 55 18.12 -6.31 -0.92
CA LYS A 55 19.36 -6.90 -0.37
C LYS A 55 19.65 -6.39 1.05
N GLY A 56 19.16 -7.13 2.04
CA GLY A 56 19.26 -6.82 3.47
C GLY A 56 17.98 -7.06 4.27
N CYS A 57 16.84 -7.28 3.61
CA CYS A 57 15.54 -7.36 4.28
C CYS A 57 14.82 -8.69 4.09
N LYS A 58 14.12 -9.07 5.15
CA LYS A 58 13.31 -10.28 5.20
C LYS A 58 11.95 -9.98 4.57
N SER A 59 11.77 -10.26 3.30
CA SER A 59 10.44 -10.36 2.70
C SER A 59 9.99 -11.82 2.69
N SER A 60 8.68 -12.04 2.81
CA SER A 60 8.01 -13.30 2.46
C SER A 60 7.71 -13.28 0.97
N TRP A 61 8.22 -14.26 0.22
CA TRP A 61 8.16 -14.26 -1.24
C TRP A 61 7.11 -15.27 -1.69
N SER A 62 6.32 -14.92 -2.72
CA SER A 62 5.54 -15.94 -3.43
C SER A 62 6.50 -16.84 -4.23
N PRO A 63 6.37 -18.18 -4.17
CA PRO A 63 7.19 -19.08 -4.97
C PRO A 63 6.88 -19.00 -6.48
N GLY A 64 5.84 -18.27 -6.88
CA GLY A 64 5.38 -18.20 -8.27
C GLY A 64 6.47 -17.81 -9.28
N LEU A 65 7.30 -16.81 -8.98
CA LEU A 65 8.37 -16.40 -9.89
C LEU A 65 9.42 -17.51 -10.11
N TYR A 66 9.71 -18.34 -9.09
CA TYR A 66 10.62 -19.47 -9.24
C TYR A 66 10.09 -20.50 -10.25
N PHE A 67 8.78 -20.75 -10.24
CA PHE A 67 8.15 -21.63 -11.23
C PHE A 67 8.10 -21.00 -12.62
N ALA A 68 7.91 -19.69 -12.72
CA ALA A 68 7.99 -18.95 -13.98
C ALA A 68 9.38 -19.05 -14.65
N TRP A 69 10.44 -18.87 -13.85
CA TRP A 69 11.83 -18.98 -14.30
C TRP A 69 12.21 -20.41 -14.64
N GLU A 70 11.68 -21.39 -13.92
CA GLU A 70 11.84 -22.79 -14.32
C GLU A 70 11.21 -23.04 -15.69
N ALA A 71 9.97 -22.59 -15.90
CA ALA A 71 9.19 -22.88 -17.09
C ALA A 71 9.79 -22.28 -18.37
N THR A 72 10.56 -21.19 -18.25
CA THR A 72 11.19 -20.45 -19.36
C THR A 72 12.71 -20.59 -19.42
N GLY A 73 13.36 -20.97 -18.33
CA GLY A 73 14.81 -20.92 -18.16
C GLY A 73 15.38 -19.53 -17.89
N LEU A 74 14.55 -18.49 -17.77
CA LEU A 74 14.95 -17.08 -17.59
C LEU A 74 15.27 -16.74 -16.13
N TRP A 75 16.17 -17.51 -15.51
CA TRP A 75 16.56 -17.29 -14.12
C TRP A 75 17.35 -15.99 -13.92
N PRO A 76 17.01 -15.16 -12.93
CA PRO A 76 17.85 -14.04 -12.55
C PRO A 76 19.21 -14.54 -12.02
N ALA A 77 20.26 -13.73 -12.23
CA ALA A 77 21.62 -14.10 -11.88
C ALA A 77 21.84 -14.27 -10.35
N SER A 78 20.99 -13.63 -9.56
CA SER A 78 21.00 -13.67 -8.10
C SER A 78 20.54 -14.98 -7.48
N VAL A 79 19.63 -15.71 -8.16
CA VAL A 79 19.10 -16.98 -7.64
C VAL A 79 20.17 -18.08 -7.77
N PRO A 80 20.66 -18.67 -6.67
CA PRO A 80 21.73 -19.67 -6.71
C PRO A 80 21.35 -20.94 -7.46
N ALA A 81 22.33 -21.64 -8.04
CA ALA A 81 22.07 -22.84 -8.86
C ALA A 81 21.42 -23.98 -8.06
N GLU A 82 21.73 -24.07 -6.77
CA GLU A 82 21.14 -25.03 -5.82
C GLU A 82 19.63 -24.85 -5.63
N GLU A 83 19.13 -23.62 -5.74
CA GLU A 83 17.70 -23.29 -5.62
C GLU A 83 16.92 -23.56 -6.93
N ARG A 84 17.63 -23.69 -8.06
CA ARG A 84 17.04 -23.97 -9.38
C ARG A 84 16.76 -25.46 -9.60
N THR A 85 17.09 -26.31 -8.64
CA THR A 85 16.98 -27.77 -8.79
C THR A 85 15.52 -28.24 -8.64
N PRO A 86 15.12 -29.32 -9.32
CA PRO A 86 13.77 -29.87 -9.17
C PRO A 86 13.39 -30.20 -7.72
N GLY A 87 14.37 -30.61 -6.90
CA GLY A 87 14.19 -30.93 -5.49
C GLY A 87 14.04 -29.69 -4.60
N ALA A 88 14.67 -28.57 -4.93
CA ALA A 88 14.44 -27.29 -4.24
C ALA A 88 13.05 -26.75 -4.59
N LEU A 89 12.69 -26.76 -5.88
CA LEU A 89 11.38 -26.31 -6.36
C LEU A 89 10.22 -27.13 -5.82
N SER A 90 10.40 -28.44 -5.66
CA SER A 90 9.35 -29.30 -5.09
C SER A 90 9.00 -28.94 -3.64
N LYS A 91 9.93 -28.35 -2.88
CA LYS A 91 9.66 -27.87 -1.51
C LYS A 91 8.85 -26.58 -1.47
N LEU A 92 8.79 -25.85 -2.59
CA LEU A 92 8.01 -24.63 -2.74
C LEU A 92 6.58 -24.93 -3.21
N GLU A 93 6.31 -26.14 -3.68
CA GLU A 93 4.97 -26.53 -4.11
C GLU A 93 4.00 -26.59 -2.92
N THR A 94 2.78 -26.11 -3.14
CA THR A 94 1.77 -26.06 -2.09
C THR A 94 1.23 -27.46 -1.80
N GLU A 95 1.45 -27.98 -0.59
CA GLU A 95 1.01 -29.32 -0.17
C GLU A 95 -0.48 -29.58 -0.44
N ARG A 96 -1.33 -28.56 -0.24
CA ARG A 96 -2.78 -28.64 -0.50
C ARG A 96 -3.09 -28.93 -1.98
N ILE A 97 -2.35 -28.34 -2.91
CA ILE A 97 -2.54 -28.57 -4.36
C ILE A 97 -2.10 -30.00 -4.69
N LEU A 98 -0.94 -30.44 -4.18
CA LEU A 98 -0.42 -31.79 -4.37
C LEU A 98 -1.40 -32.86 -3.86
N TRP A 99 -1.93 -32.65 -2.64
CA TRP A 99 -2.92 -33.54 -2.03
C TRP A 99 -4.22 -33.63 -2.85
N LYS A 100 -4.73 -32.50 -3.36
CA LYS A 100 -5.92 -32.50 -4.23
C LYS A 100 -5.70 -33.26 -5.53
N ARG A 101 -4.52 -33.08 -6.15
CA ARG A 101 -4.15 -33.84 -7.35
C ARG A 101 -4.15 -35.34 -7.08
N GLU A 102 -3.52 -35.79 -6.00
CA GLU A 102 -3.45 -37.21 -5.64
C GLU A 102 -4.82 -37.81 -5.32
N THR A 103 -5.64 -37.09 -4.55
CA THR A 103 -6.96 -37.56 -4.12
C THR A 103 -8.02 -37.57 -5.23
N ASN A 104 -7.84 -36.77 -6.28
CA ASN A 104 -8.81 -36.62 -7.37
C ASN A 104 -8.28 -37.09 -8.73
N ALA A 105 -7.23 -37.94 -8.77
CA ALA A 105 -6.52 -38.40 -9.98
C ALA A 105 -7.34 -39.30 -10.96
N THR A 106 -8.60 -38.95 -11.21
CA THR A 106 -9.52 -39.60 -12.13
C THR A 106 -10.34 -38.54 -12.87
N LYS A 107 -10.96 -38.89 -14.00
CA LYS A 107 -11.83 -37.94 -14.74
C LYS A 107 -13.03 -37.48 -13.91
N GLU A 108 -13.61 -38.40 -13.13
CA GLU A 108 -14.71 -38.10 -12.19
C GLU A 108 -14.25 -37.18 -11.05
N GLY A 109 -13.05 -37.43 -10.51
CA GLY A 109 -12.43 -36.57 -9.50
C GLY A 109 -12.16 -35.16 -10.01
N LEU A 110 -11.61 -35.02 -11.22
CA LEU A 110 -11.41 -33.72 -11.87
C LEU A 110 -12.74 -32.97 -12.06
N ALA A 111 -13.77 -33.64 -12.60
CA ALA A 111 -15.09 -33.02 -12.77
C ALA A 111 -15.69 -32.54 -11.44
N LYS A 112 -15.57 -33.35 -10.38
CA LYS A 112 -16.02 -32.99 -9.03
C LYS A 112 -15.23 -31.81 -8.45
N LEU A 113 -13.93 -31.76 -8.70
CA LEU A 113 -13.07 -30.66 -8.24
C LEU A 113 -13.45 -29.35 -8.95
N ILE A 114 -13.68 -29.38 -10.27
CA ILE A 114 -14.15 -28.23 -11.04
C ILE A 114 -15.50 -27.75 -10.51
N ALA A 115 -16.49 -28.64 -10.37
CA ALA A 115 -17.81 -28.32 -9.81
C ALA A 115 -17.71 -27.63 -8.42
N THR A 116 -16.83 -28.15 -7.57
CA THR A 116 -16.58 -27.56 -6.24
C THR A 116 -15.93 -26.18 -6.34
N ALA A 117 -15.01 -26.02 -7.29
CA ALA A 117 -14.25 -24.80 -7.50
C ALA A 117 -15.10 -23.65 -8.06
N THR A 118 -16.07 -23.97 -8.91
CA THR A 118 -17.01 -23.02 -9.53
C THR A 118 -18.25 -22.75 -8.67
N GLY A 119 -18.29 -23.24 -7.43
CA GLY A 119 -19.37 -22.95 -6.49
C GLY A 119 -20.66 -23.74 -6.72
N GLU A 120 -20.62 -24.87 -7.45
CA GLU A 120 -21.82 -25.70 -7.67
C GLU A 120 -22.42 -26.13 -6.31
N GLY A 121 -23.61 -25.61 -6.00
CA GLY A 121 -24.35 -25.88 -4.77
C GLY A 121 -24.00 -25.01 -3.55
N LYS A 122 -23.17 -23.96 -3.70
CA LYS A 122 -22.94 -22.97 -2.64
C LYS A 122 -23.07 -21.54 -3.17
N MET A 123 -24.14 -20.88 -2.72
CA MET A 123 -24.36 -19.45 -2.93
C MET A 123 -23.86 -18.67 -1.72
N ASP A 124 -23.33 -17.47 -1.96
CA ASP A 124 -23.05 -16.52 -0.90
C ASP A 124 -24.35 -15.88 -0.36
N ALA A 125 -24.21 -14.85 0.50
CA ALA A 125 -25.36 -14.15 1.08
C ALA A 125 -26.21 -13.39 0.05
N TRP A 126 -25.69 -13.19 -1.17
CA TRP A 126 -26.27 -12.41 -2.26
C TRP A 126 -26.81 -13.28 -3.40
N GLY A 127 -26.55 -14.59 -3.36
CA GLY A 127 -27.06 -15.56 -4.34
C GLY A 127 -26.04 -15.96 -5.42
N ASP A 128 -24.82 -15.44 -5.34
CA ASP A 128 -23.77 -15.69 -6.33
C ASP A 128 -22.96 -16.96 -5.98
N ALA A 129 -22.49 -17.65 -7.02
CA ALA A 129 -21.70 -18.87 -6.84
C ALA A 129 -20.35 -18.53 -6.19
N GLN A 130 -20.07 -19.13 -5.03
CA GLN A 130 -18.83 -18.85 -4.31
C GLN A 130 -17.66 -19.61 -4.97
N ILE A 131 -16.87 -18.90 -5.78
CA ILE A 131 -15.67 -19.43 -6.41
C ILE A 131 -14.59 -19.71 -5.35
N ARG A 132 -13.85 -20.79 -5.56
CA ARG A 132 -12.72 -21.17 -4.70
C ARG A 132 -11.43 -21.17 -5.51
N PRO A 133 -10.64 -20.08 -5.46
CA PRO A 133 -9.44 -19.93 -6.27
C PRO A 133 -8.43 -21.08 -6.10
N ASP A 134 -8.17 -21.50 -4.86
CA ASP A 134 -7.32 -22.64 -4.51
C ASP A 134 -7.80 -23.99 -5.11
N ASP A 135 -9.12 -24.16 -5.27
CA ASP A 135 -9.70 -25.36 -5.90
C ASP A 135 -9.60 -25.26 -7.43
N LEU A 136 -9.75 -24.06 -8.02
CA LEU A 136 -9.54 -23.80 -9.45
C LEU A 136 -8.09 -24.08 -9.86
N THR A 137 -7.11 -23.52 -9.14
CA THR A 137 -5.68 -23.77 -9.41
C THR A 137 -5.38 -25.27 -9.37
N ALA A 138 -5.91 -25.99 -8.36
CA ALA A 138 -5.71 -27.43 -8.25
C ALA A 138 -6.39 -28.23 -9.38
N ALA A 139 -7.54 -27.77 -9.88
CA ALA A 139 -8.20 -28.36 -11.03
C ALA A 139 -7.37 -28.20 -12.32
N ILE A 140 -6.78 -27.03 -12.54
CA ILE A 140 -5.86 -26.79 -13.68
C ILE A 140 -4.62 -27.69 -13.54
N ASP A 141 -4.00 -27.73 -12.35
CA ASP A 141 -2.83 -28.60 -12.07
C ASP A 141 -3.14 -30.07 -12.38
N LEU A 142 -4.27 -30.57 -11.88
CA LEU A 142 -4.71 -31.95 -12.10
C LEU A 142 -5.02 -32.23 -13.58
N ALA A 143 -5.71 -31.32 -14.26
CA ALA A 143 -6.00 -31.47 -15.69
C ALA A 143 -4.71 -31.57 -16.51
N LEU A 144 -3.72 -30.72 -16.23
CA LEU A 144 -2.41 -30.77 -16.86
C LEU A 144 -1.66 -32.06 -16.53
N PHE A 145 -1.69 -32.50 -15.26
CA PHE A 145 -1.09 -33.77 -14.83
C PHE A 145 -1.70 -34.98 -15.57
N MET A 146 -2.99 -34.94 -15.87
CA MET A 146 -3.70 -35.99 -16.62
C MET A 146 -3.53 -35.88 -18.15
N GLY A 147 -2.86 -34.84 -18.65
CA GLY A 147 -2.72 -34.57 -20.08
C GLY A 147 -3.98 -33.96 -20.74
N GLU A 148 -4.95 -33.52 -19.95
CA GLU A 148 -6.23 -32.94 -20.40
C GLU A 148 -6.07 -31.41 -20.62
N LYS A 149 -5.18 -31.01 -21.54
CA LYS A 149 -4.83 -29.59 -21.76
C LYS A 149 -6.03 -28.71 -22.13
N GLU A 150 -6.95 -29.20 -22.94
CA GLU A 150 -8.16 -28.45 -23.32
C GLU A 150 -9.03 -28.15 -22.10
N LYS A 151 -9.20 -29.12 -21.20
CA LYS A 151 -9.94 -28.92 -19.96
C LYS A 151 -9.22 -27.94 -19.01
N ALA A 152 -7.88 -27.98 -18.98
CA ALA A 152 -7.10 -27.02 -18.22
C ALA A 152 -7.33 -25.57 -18.71
N LEU A 153 -7.43 -25.36 -20.03
CA LEU A 153 -7.74 -24.05 -20.63
C LEU A 153 -9.18 -23.60 -20.36
N GLU A 154 -10.15 -24.51 -20.36
CA GLU A 154 -11.54 -24.21 -20.00
C GLU A 154 -11.64 -23.69 -18.55
N VAL A 155 -10.97 -24.35 -17.61
CA VAL A 155 -10.93 -23.91 -16.21
C VAL A 155 -10.15 -22.60 -16.06
N LEU A 156 -9.08 -22.41 -16.85
CA LEU A 156 -8.33 -21.14 -16.89
C LEU A 156 -9.21 -19.98 -17.38
N GLN A 157 -10.17 -20.21 -18.28
CA GLN A 157 -11.12 -19.18 -18.69
C GLN A 157 -11.99 -18.73 -17.51
N THR A 158 -12.50 -19.66 -16.70
CA THR A 158 -13.25 -19.30 -15.48
C THR A 158 -12.40 -18.47 -14.52
N PHE A 159 -11.09 -18.75 -14.47
CA PHE A 159 -10.15 -17.95 -13.71
C PHE A 159 -9.97 -16.54 -14.31
N ALA A 160 -9.84 -16.42 -15.63
CA ALA A 160 -9.73 -15.15 -16.34
C ALA A 160 -10.97 -14.25 -16.12
N ASP A 161 -12.16 -14.85 -16.14
CA ASP A 161 -13.42 -14.15 -15.90
C ASP A 161 -13.50 -13.58 -14.46
N ASN A 162 -12.78 -14.20 -13.52
CA ASN A 162 -12.76 -13.86 -12.09
C ASN A 162 -11.37 -13.43 -11.60
N PHE A 163 -10.55 -12.89 -12.51
CA PHE A 163 -9.13 -12.65 -12.23
C PHE A 163 -8.94 -11.70 -11.03
N HIS A 164 -9.79 -10.66 -10.91
CA HIS A 164 -9.79 -9.65 -9.83
C HIS A 164 -9.71 -10.27 -8.41
N SER A 165 -10.35 -11.41 -8.18
CA SER A 165 -10.46 -12.03 -6.84
C SER A 165 -9.64 -13.30 -6.67
N THR A 166 -8.97 -13.79 -7.73
CA THR A 166 -8.37 -15.14 -7.74
C THR A 166 -6.87 -15.14 -8.04
N TRP A 167 -6.31 -14.08 -8.61
CA TRP A 167 -5.01 -14.05 -9.30
C TRP A 167 -3.82 -14.68 -8.55
N VAL A 168 -3.65 -14.40 -7.25
CA VAL A 168 -2.48 -14.87 -6.47
C VAL A 168 -2.42 -16.38 -6.43
N ASP A 169 -3.57 -17.05 -6.32
CA ASP A 169 -3.64 -18.49 -6.11
C ASP A 169 -3.18 -19.29 -7.33
N LEU A 170 -3.22 -18.70 -8.53
CA LEU A 170 -2.73 -19.34 -9.75
C LEU A 170 -1.22 -19.57 -9.68
N SER A 171 -0.50 -18.62 -9.07
CA SER A 171 0.96 -18.63 -8.98
C SER A 171 1.52 -19.81 -8.18
N LYS A 172 0.68 -20.41 -7.32
CA LYS A 172 1.07 -21.45 -6.36
C LYS A 172 1.27 -22.84 -6.98
N SER A 173 0.75 -23.09 -8.18
CA SER A 173 0.97 -24.37 -8.89
C SER A 173 2.11 -24.26 -9.90
N ARG A 174 3.12 -25.10 -9.72
CA ARG A 174 4.24 -25.28 -10.66
C ARG A 174 3.78 -25.74 -12.04
N GLN A 175 2.77 -26.61 -12.12
CA GLN A 175 2.28 -27.14 -13.40
C GLN A 175 1.58 -26.08 -14.24
N VAL A 176 0.83 -25.18 -13.61
CA VAL A 176 0.06 -24.14 -14.30
C VAL A 176 0.95 -23.22 -15.14
N TRP A 177 2.21 -23.01 -14.72
CA TRP A 177 3.19 -22.21 -15.47
C TRP A 177 3.51 -22.76 -16.87
N GLN A 178 3.21 -24.02 -17.16
CA GLN A 178 3.29 -24.56 -18.53
C GLN A 178 2.29 -23.92 -19.49
N LEU A 179 1.18 -23.36 -18.97
CA LEU A 179 0.22 -22.58 -19.75
C LEU A 179 0.57 -21.09 -19.73
N LEU A 180 0.90 -20.55 -18.56
CA LEU A 180 1.10 -19.12 -18.38
C LEU A 180 2.29 -18.58 -19.17
N LYS A 181 3.39 -19.35 -19.27
CA LYS A 181 4.55 -18.97 -20.08
C LYS A 181 4.23 -18.73 -21.56
N ASP A 182 3.16 -19.34 -22.06
CA ASP A 182 2.69 -19.23 -23.44
C ASP A 182 1.54 -18.19 -23.56
N LYS A 183 1.44 -17.26 -22.59
CA LYS A 183 0.42 -16.19 -22.53
C LYS A 183 -1.03 -16.68 -22.52
N ALA A 184 -1.29 -17.91 -22.08
CA ALA A 184 -2.64 -18.48 -22.11
C ALA A 184 -3.66 -17.64 -21.34
N LEU A 185 -3.27 -17.07 -20.19
CA LEU A 185 -4.14 -16.21 -19.40
C LEU A 185 -4.37 -14.83 -20.03
N ALA A 186 -3.31 -14.19 -20.56
CA ALA A 186 -3.45 -12.91 -21.26
C ALA A 186 -4.39 -13.02 -22.48
N ASN A 187 -4.28 -14.12 -23.24
CA ASN A 187 -5.19 -14.42 -24.33
C ASN A 187 -6.64 -14.63 -23.86
N ALA A 188 -6.84 -15.31 -22.72
CA ALA A 188 -8.17 -15.55 -22.16
C ALA A 188 -8.83 -14.26 -21.61
N ILE A 189 -8.02 -13.33 -21.10
CA ILE A 189 -8.49 -12.01 -20.62
C ILE A 189 -8.76 -11.04 -21.78
N GLY A 190 -8.08 -11.23 -22.92
CA GLY A 190 -8.16 -10.34 -24.08
C GLY A 190 -7.20 -9.16 -24.01
N VAL A 191 -5.98 -9.38 -23.49
CA VAL A 191 -4.97 -8.34 -23.31
C VAL A 191 -4.44 -7.81 -24.66
N ASP A 192 -4.40 -6.48 -24.79
CA ASP A 192 -3.80 -5.71 -25.89
C ASP A 192 -2.28 -5.59 -25.68
N GLU A 193 -1.52 -6.14 -26.64
CA GLU A 193 -0.06 -6.19 -26.59
C GLU A 193 0.60 -4.79 -26.71
N GLU A 194 -0.02 -3.83 -27.41
CA GLU A 194 0.50 -2.46 -27.50
C GLU A 194 0.34 -1.73 -26.17
N LYS A 195 -0.81 -1.90 -25.51
CA LYS A 195 -1.04 -1.38 -24.15
C LYS A 195 -0.07 -1.99 -23.15
N VAL A 196 0.19 -3.30 -23.25
CA VAL A 196 1.18 -3.95 -22.38
C VAL A 196 2.57 -3.36 -22.58
N ALA A 197 3.05 -3.24 -23.82
CA ALA A 197 4.39 -2.71 -24.08
C ALA A 197 4.57 -1.28 -23.52
N ALA A 198 3.54 -0.44 -23.68
CA ALA A 198 3.51 0.90 -23.09
C ALA A 198 3.53 0.85 -21.56
N LEU A 199 2.73 -0.04 -20.95
CA LEU A 199 2.65 -0.17 -19.50
C LEU A 199 3.95 -0.72 -18.89
N GLN A 200 4.59 -1.72 -19.51
CA GLN A 200 5.86 -2.30 -19.04
C GLN A 200 6.93 -1.21 -18.86
N THR A 201 7.08 -0.34 -19.87
CA THR A 201 8.03 0.79 -19.82
C THR A 201 7.67 1.76 -18.71
N LYS A 202 6.38 2.12 -18.60
CA LYS A 202 5.89 3.06 -17.57
C LYS A 202 6.11 2.52 -16.16
N VAL A 203 5.82 1.24 -15.93
CA VAL A 203 5.99 0.55 -14.65
C VAL A 203 7.46 0.54 -14.24
N PHE A 204 8.34 0.06 -15.13
CA PHE A 204 9.76 -0.05 -14.82
C PHE A 204 10.37 1.30 -14.47
N GLU A 205 10.14 2.33 -15.30
CA GLU A 205 10.69 3.67 -15.06
C GLU A 205 10.11 4.32 -13.80
N THR A 206 8.84 4.08 -13.48
CA THR A 206 8.20 4.60 -12.26
C THR A 206 8.84 4.03 -11.00
N PHE A 207 8.97 2.70 -10.90
CA PHE A 207 9.59 2.06 -9.74
C PHE A 207 11.08 2.37 -9.66
N LYS A 208 11.79 2.39 -10.79
CA LYS A 208 13.20 2.75 -10.83
C LYS A 208 13.40 4.17 -10.33
N GLU A 209 12.62 5.13 -10.83
CA GLU A 209 12.68 6.50 -10.35
C GLU A 209 12.44 6.57 -8.84
N ARG A 210 11.38 5.91 -8.35
CA ARG A 210 11.04 5.94 -6.92
C ARG A 210 12.14 5.34 -6.04
N LEU A 211 12.73 4.22 -6.46
CA LEU A 211 13.76 3.52 -5.70
C LEU A 211 15.14 4.22 -5.78
N GLU A 212 15.44 4.93 -6.88
CA GLU A 212 16.69 5.68 -7.05
C GLU A 212 16.65 7.09 -6.44
N LYS A 213 15.52 7.80 -6.57
CA LYS A 213 15.41 9.23 -6.20
C LYS A 213 14.66 9.50 -4.90
N GLY A 214 14.01 8.50 -4.32
CA GLY A 214 13.14 8.68 -3.14
C GLY A 214 11.75 9.18 -3.51
N ALA A 215 10.94 9.44 -2.47
CA ALA A 215 9.56 9.92 -2.64
C ALA A 215 9.51 11.33 -3.24
N ARG A 216 8.67 11.52 -4.25
CA ARG A 216 8.47 12.78 -4.94
C ARG A 216 7.52 13.67 -4.15
N ARG A 217 8.00 14.84 -3.75
CA ARG A 217 7.15 15.91 -3.19
C ARG A 217 6.71 16.88 -4.28
N ILE A 218 5.73 16.49 -5.09
CA ILE A 218 5.25 17.30 -6.23
C ILE A 218 4.70 18.67 -5.83
N PHE A 219 4.20 18.79 -4.60
CA PHE A 219 3.66 20.03 -4.06
C PHE A 219 4.64 20.77 -3.12
N LYS A 220 5.93 20.36 -3.13
CA LYS A 220 6.97 21.00 -2.29
C LYS A 220 7.11 22.49 -2.54
N ASP A 221 6.77 23.00 -3.72
CA ASP A 221 6.88 24.43 -4.02
C ASP A 221 5.50 25.11 -4.11
N THR A 222 4.42 24.37 -3.83
CA THR A 222 3.06 24.91 -3.85
C THR A 222 2.81 25.80 -2.63
N PRO A 223 2.32 27.05 -2.80
CA PRO A 223 1.97 27.91 -1.68
C PRO A 223 0.94 27.27 -0.74
N MET A 224 1.01 27.56 0.56
CA MET A 224 0.09 26.98 1.57
C MET A 224 -1.38 27.22 1.21
N LYS A 225 -1.70 28.43 0.74
CA LYS A 225 -3.05 28.79 0.28
C LYS A 225 -3.56 27.88 -0.85
N ASP A 226 -2.68 27.52 -1.77
CA ASP A 226 -3.04 26.68 -2.91
C ASP A 226 -3.19 25.21 -2.47
N LEU A 227 -2.36 24.73 -1.53
CA LEU A 227 -2.55 23.41 -0.91
C LEU A 227 -3.91 23.27 -0.22
N ILE A 228 -4.30 24.28 0.58
CA ILE A 228 -5.59 24.30 1.28
C ILE A 228 -6.75 24.33 0.27
N LYS A 229 -6.61 25.15 -0.78
CA LYS A 229 -7.59 25.24 -1.86
C LYS A 229 -7.76 23.90 -2.58
N MET A 230 -6.65 23.21 -2.87
CA MET A 230 -6.68 21.86 -3.46
C MET A 230 -7.42 20.89 -2.55
N CYS A 231 -7.11 20.83 -1.25
CA CYS A 231 -7.81 19.93 -0.32
C CYS A 231 -9.32 20.16 -0.33
N ASN A 232 -9.76 21.43 -0.33
CA ASN A 232 -11.17 21.79 -0.42
C ASN A 232 -11.80 21.37 -1.75
N GLU A 233 -11.24 21.81 -2.88
CA GLU A 233 -11.80 21.53 -4.21
C GLU A 233 -11.85 20.03 -4.50
N ASN A 234 -10.81 19.32 -4.11
CA ASN A 234 -10.72 17.89 -4.27
C ASN A 234 -11.74 17.16 -3.40
N THR A 235 -11.86 17.50 -2.11
CA THR A 235 -12.89 16.91 -1.24
C THR A 235 -14.28 17.13 -1.81
N LEU A 236 -14.61 18.38 -2.16
CA LEU A 236 -15.94 18.72 -2.67
C LEU A 236 -16.30 17.95 -3.94
N LYS A 237 -15.32 17.75 -4.82
CA LYS A 237 -15.48 17.07 -6.10
C LYS A 237 -15.55 15.55 -5.96
N ASN A 238 -14.79 14.98 -5.04
CA ASN A 238 -14.41 13.57 -5.07
C ASN A 238 -14.99 12.73 -3.92
N ALA A 239 -15.50 13.36 -2.87
CA ALA A 239 -16.07 12.67 -1.73
C ALA A 239 -17.26 11.80 -2.11
N VAL A 240 -17.34 10.62 -1.50
CA VAL A 240 -18.59 9.86 -1.39
C VAL A 240 -19.24 10.34 -0.10
N TRP A 241 -20.19 11.28 -0.20
CA TRP A 241 -20.71 12.01 0.95
C TRP A 241 -21.45 11.12 1.96
N GLU A 242 -22.01 10.01 1.50
CA GLU A 242 -22.61 8.97 2.33
C GLU A 242 -21.57 8.25 3.23
N GLU A 243 -20.30 8.31 2.86
CA GLU A 243 -19.17 7.76 3.62
C GLU A 243 -18.41 8.86 4.42
N MET A 244 -18.90 10.09 4.37
CA MET A 244 -18.35 11.21 5.13
C MET A 244 -19.11 11.36 6.46
N ASP A 245 -18.41 11.81 7.50
CA ASP A 245 -19.02 12.15 8.79
C ASP A 245 -19.59 13.58 8.73
N VAL A 246 -20.68 13.73 7.97
CA VAL A 246 -21.41 15.00 7.77
C VAL A 246 -22.85 14.91 8.25
N ASP A 247 -23.43 16.04 8.67
CA ASP A 247 -24.78 16.11 9.23
C ASP A 247 -25.87 15.69 8.21
N ASP A 248 -25.68 16.03 6.93
CA ASP A 248 -26.57 15.66 5.83
C ASP A 248 -25.76 15.30 4.57
N PRO A 249 -25.66 14.00 4.21
CA PRO A 249 -24.91 13.57 3.03
C PRO A 249 -25.61 13.96 1.71
N ASP A 250 -26.92 14.25 1.72
CA ASP A 250 -27.67 14.64 0.53
C ASP A 250 -27.46 16.14 0.20
N GLU A 251 -26.99 16.94 1.16
CA GLU A 251 -26.70 18.38 1.01
C GLU A 251 -25.23 18.67 1.38
N PRO A 252 -24.27 18.36 0.49
CA PRO A 252 -22.85 18.56 0.77
C PRO A 252 -22.52 20.05 0.98
N PRO A 253 -21.55 20.38 1.85
CA PRO A 253 -21.20 21.76 2.16
C PRO A 253 -20.61 22.48 0.94
N ASP A 254 -20.83 23.80 0.85
CA ASP A 254 -20.19 24.64 -0.19
C ASP A 254 -18.67 24.73 -0.02
N THR A 255 -18.16 24.52 1.20
CA THR A 255 -16.74 24.53 1.54
C THR A 255 -16.48 23.78 2.84
N ILE A 256 -15.31 23.14 2.92
CA ILE A 256 -14.81 22.53 4.15
C ILE A 256 -13.90 23.48 4.94
N LEU A 257 -13.72 24.72 4.48
CA LEU A 257 -12.78 25.69 5.06
C LEU A 257 -13.49 26.66 6.00
N HIS A 258 -12.80 27.05 7.07
CA HIS A 258 -13.26 28.06 8.00
C HIS A 258 -12.64 29.42 7.71
N GLU A 259 -13.23 30.49 8.25
CA GLU A 259 -12.56 31.78 8.27
C GLU A 259 -11.21 31.67 9.02
N GLY A 260 -10.16 32.27 8.44
CA GLY A 260 -8.83 32.28 9.02
C GLY A 260 -8.77 32.89 10.43
N ALA A 261 -7.91 32.33 11.28
CA ALA A 261 -7.69 32.79 12.63
C ALA A 261 -6.95 34.14 12.63
N THR A 262 -7.37 35.05 13.51
CA THR A 262 -6.62 36.29 13.73
C THR A 262 -5.33 36.01 14.52
N LYS A 263 -4.37 36.94 14.45
CA LYS A 263 -3.12 36.84 15.21
C LYS A 263 -3.38 36.72 16.72
N GLU A 264 -4.42 37.37 17.22
CA GLU A 264 -4.83 37.33 18.62
C GLU A 264 -5.34 35.95 19.02
N LYS A 265 -6.11 35.27 18.14
CA LYS A 265 -6.57 33.89 18.38
C LYS A 265 -5.39 32.91 18.42
N ILE A 266 -4.45 33.03 17.48
CA ILE A 266 -3.25 32.19 17.44
C ILE A 266 -2.39 32.42 18.71
N ALA A 267 -2.15 33.67 19.09
CA ALA A 267 -1.39 33.98 20.32
C ALA A 267 -2.10 33.49 21.59
N ALA A 268 -3.43 33.53 21.61
CA ALA A 268 -4.22 32.96 22.71
C ALA A 268 -4.08 31.43 22.78
N LEU A 269 -4.06 30.75 21.63
CA LEU A 269 -3.81 29.31 21.53
C LEU A 269 -2.40 28.96 22.04
N GLU A 270 -1.36 29.64 21.55
CA GLU A 270 0.03 29.40 22.02
C GLU A 270 0.15 29.56 23.53
N LYS A 271 -0.50 30.58 24.10
CA LYS A 271 -0.57 30.79 25.54
C LYS A 271 -1.33 29.67 26.27
N LYS A 272 -2.44 29.17 25.70
CA LYS A 272 -3.23 28.05 26.24
C LYS A 272 -2.40 26.76 26.26
N LEU A 273 -1.65 26.49 25.19
CA LEU A 273 -0.81 25.31 25.05
C LEU A 273 0.48 25.42 25.87
N GLY A 274 0.96 26.64 26.13
CA GLY A 274 2.23 26.90 26.80
C GLY A 274 3.44 26.72 25.89
N HIS A 275 3.25 26.82 24.57
CA HIS A 275 4.29 26.60 23.57
C HIS A 275 4.04 27.49 22.33
N GLU A 276 5.11 27.99 21.70
CA GLU A 276 5.02 28.64 20.39
C GLU A 276 4.77 27.59 19.30
N LEU A 277 3.80 27.83 18.41
CA LEU A 277 3.45 26.89 17.36
C LEU A 277 4.36 27.02 16.13
N PRO A 278 4.49 25.95 15.30
CA PRO A 278 5.22 26.01 14.03
C PRO A 278 4.71 27.14 13.13
N ASP A 279 5.63 27.80 12.42
CA ASP A 279 5.27 28.91 11.51
C ASP A 279 4.33 28.46 10.38
N ASP A 280 4.53 27.26 9.83
CA ASP A 280 3.67 26.70 8.77
C ASP A 280 2.28 26.31 9.30
N TYR A 281 2.16 25.84 10.54
CA TYR A 281 0.87 25.61 11.18
C TYR A 281 0.13 26.91 11.49
N LYS A 282 0.85 27.97 11.91
CA LYS A 282 0.26 29.30 12.10
C LYS A 282 -0.20 29.91 10.78
N GLU A 283 0.56 29.72 9.70
CA GLU A 283 0.15 30.12 8.35
C GLU A 283 -1.15 29.42 7.96
N PHE A 284 -1.25 28.09 8.14
CA PHE A 284 -2.47 27.32 7.92
C PHE A 284 -3.65 27.89 8.72
N LEU A 285 -3.50 28.06 10.04
CA LEU A 285 -4.57 28.60 10.90
C LEU A 285 -5.00 29.99 10.45
N SER A 286 -4.08 30.83 9.97
CA SER A 286 -4.38 32.18 9.49
C SER A 286 -5.15 32.20 8.16
N LEU A 287 -5.04 31.13 7.37
CA LEU A 287 -5.76 30.95 6.10
C LEU A 287 -7.11 30.26 6.32
N THR A 288 -7.16 29.27 7.22
CA THR A 288 -8.36 28.55 7.62
C THR A 288 -8.24 28.11 9.09
N ASN A 289 -9.17 28.54 9.96
CA ASN A 289 -9.13 28.18 11.38
C ASN A 289 -9.68 26.76 11.61
N GLY A 290 -8.94 25.76 11.13
CA GLY A 290 -9.38 24.37 11.03
C GLY A 290 -10.03 24.05 9.68
N MET A 291 -10.49 22.82 9.53
CA MET A 291 -11.22 22.32 8.36
C MET A 291 -12.28 21.33 8.84
N GLU A 292 -13.44 21.32 8.17
CA GLU A 292 -14.44 20.25 8.33
C GLU A 292 -13.89 18.90 7.84
N SER A 293 -14.71 17.84 7.97
CA SER A 293 -14.34 16.50 7.51
C SER A 293 -13.93 16.54 6.04
N TYR A 294 -12.87 15.80 5.70
CA TYR A 294 -12.25 15.85 4.38
C TYR A 294 -12.07 14.45 3.78
N TRP A 295 -12.04 14.37 2.45
CA TRP A 295 -11.94 13.08 1.75
C TRP A 295 -10.48 12.66 1.58
N ASN A 296 -10.10 11.45 2.01
CA ASN A 296 -8.72 10.97 1.82
C ASN A 296 -8.48 10.17 0.54
N GLY A 297 -9.48 10.05 -0.34
CA GLY A 297 -9.45 9.16 -1.50
C GLY A 297 -10.34 7.93 -1.37
N PHE A 298 -10.60 7.48 -0.14
CA PHE A 298 -11.31 6.24 0.19
C PHE A 298 -12.47 6.41 1.17
N TYR A 299 -12.37 7.30 2.17
CA TYR A 299 -13.41 7.58 3.16
C TYR A 299 -13.23 8.98 3.76
N GLY A 300 -14.24 9.44 4.50
CA GLY A 300 -14.17 10.70 5.23
C GLY A 300 -13.24 10.66 6.44
N GLU A 301 -12.41 11.68 6.57
CA GLU A 301 -11.48 11.83 7.68
C GLU A 301 -11.99 12.84 8.72
N PRO A 302 -11.54 12.72 9.99
CA PRO A 302 -11.91 13.65 11.04
C PRO A 302 -11.50 15.09 10.74
N LYS A 303 -12.23 16.04 11.32
CA LYS A 303 -12.03 17.48 11.16
C LYS A 303 -10.66 17.91 11.68
N LEU A 304 -10.08 18.91 11.04
CA LEU A 304 -8.91 19.60 11.59
C LEU A 304 -9.39 20.73 12.52
N LEU A 305 -8.97 20.70 13.78
CA LEU A 305 -9.46 21.58 14.81
C LEU A 305 -8.99 23.03 14.61
N GLY A 306 -9.91 23.96 14.84
CA GLY A 306 -9.60 25.38 14.97
C GLY A 306 -8.98 25.73 16.32
N THR A 307 -8.49 26.96 16.43
CA THR A 307 -7.80 27.52 17.61
C THR A 307 -8.53 27.32 18.95
N ASP A 308 -9.86 27.26 18.96
CA ASP A 308 -10.62 27.10 20.20
C ASP A 308 -10.57 25.66 20.75
N ALA A 309 -10.45 24.66 19.87
CA ALA A 309 -10.58 23.23 20.18
C ALA A 309 -9.24 22.49 20.28
N VAL A 310 -8.18 22.98 19.64
CA VAL A 310 -6.81 22.42 19.78
C VAL A 310 -6.41 22.38 21.25
N HIS A 311 -5.84 21.26 21.69
CA HIS A 311 -5.52 21.01 23.10
C HIS A 311 -4.31 20.08 23.26
N VAL A 312 -3.75 20.10 24.47
CA VAL A 312 -2.72 19.15 24.89
C VAL A 312 -3.37 17.81 25.19
N PHE A 313 -2.80 16.74 24.68
CA PHE A 313 -3.26 15.37 24.83
C PHE A 313 -2.14 14.49 25.39
N ASP A 314 -2.50 13.55 26.26
CA ASP A 314 -1.59 12.53 26.80
C ASP A 314 -1.73 11.27 25.93
N ALA A 315 -0.71 10.99 25.12
CA ALA A 315 -0.71 9.86 24.19
C ALA A 315 -0.08 8.60 24.78
N SER A 316 0.18 8.54 26.11
CA SER A 316 0.83 7.40 26.74
C SER A 316 0.05 6.09 26.60
N GLU A 317 -1.28 6.13 26.73
CA GLU A 317 -2.14 4.95 26.51
C GLU A 317 -2.10 4.48 25.05
N GLN A 318 -2.15 5.42 24.11
CA GLN A 318 -2.07 5.12 22.67
C GLN A 318 -0.70 4.52 22.30
N GLN A 319 0.36 5.01 22.94
CA GLN A 319 1.70 4.48 22.80
C GLN A 319 1.85 3.08 23.39
N GLU A 320 1.15 2.75 24.48
CA GLU A 320 1.13 1.39 25.02
C GLU A 320 0.54 0.41 23.99
N ILE A 321 -0.58 0.77 23.34
CA ILE A 321 -1.21 -0.03 22.30
C ILE A 321 -0.23 -0.31 21.15
N TRP A 322 0.44 0.71 20.61
CA TRP A 322 1.36 0.47 19.50
C TRP A 322 2.63 -0.28 19.92
N ASN A 323 3.04 -0.17 21.19
CA ASN A 323 4.18 -0.90 21.73
C ASN A 323 3.84 -2.40 21.89
N GLU A 324 2.63 -2.71 22.36
CA GLU A 324 2.12 -4.07 22.48
C GLU A 324 1.93 -4.73 21.11
N ALA A 325 1.36 -3.99 20.17
CA ALA A 325 1.17 -4.43 18.79
C ALA A 325 2.48 -4.50 17.98
N SER A 326 3.61 -4.00 18.52
CA SER A 326 4.89 -3.90 17.82
C SER A 326 4.76 -3.17 16.49
N VAL A 327 4.02 -2.06 16.48
CA VAL A 327 3.81 -1.24 15.29
C VAL A 327 5.14 -0.73 14.77
N ASP A 328 5.37 -0.92 13.47
CA ASP A 328 6.48 -0.31 12.78
C ASP A 328 6.21 1.19 12.63
N ILE A 329 7.11 2.02 13.16
CA ILE A 329 7.04 3.47 12.93
C ILE A 329 7.56 3.72 11.52
N VAL A 330 6.68 4.15 10.61
CA VAL A 330 7.06 4.36 9.22
C VAL A 330 8.19 5.42 9.14
N TYR A 331 9.19 5.20 8.28
CA TYR A 331 10.43 5.98 8.13
C TYR A 331 11.45 5.83 9.26
N ILE A 332 11.20 4.93 10.20
CA ILE A 332 12.21 4.45 11.14
C ILE A 332 12.61 3.04 10.70
N PRO A 333 13.89 2.83 10.28
CA PRO A 333 14.37 1.51 9.92
C PRO A 333 14.12 0.49 11.03
N ASN A 334 13.47 -0.63 10.71
CA ASN A 334 13.28 -1.69 11.70
C ASN A 334 14.66 -2.18 12.16
N LEU A 335 14.87 -2.14 13.47
CA LEU A 335 16.12 -2.54 14.09
C LEU A 335 15.99 -3.98 14.54
N GLY A 336 17.05 -4.78 14.36
CA GLY A 336 17.11 -6.14 14.94
C GLY A 336 17.13 -6.17 16.48
N VAL A 337 16.91 -5.03 17.13
CA VAL A 337 16.84 -4.81 18.57
C VAL A 337 15.60 -3.98 18.87
N LYS A 338 14.92 -4.27 19.98
CA LYS A 338 13.75 -3.49 20.42
C LYS A 338 14.20 -2.07 20.79
N VAL A 339 13.48 -1.07 20.29
CA VAL A 339 13.66 0.33 20.69
C VAL A 339 12.83 0.61 21.94
N ASP A 340 13.45 1.24 22.94
CA ASP A 340 12.76 1.74 24.12
C ASP A 340 12.32 3.19 23.85
N TRP A 341 11.14 3.34 23.26
CA TRP A 341 10.62 4.64 22.85
C TRP A 341 10.32 5.53 24.05
N ALA A 342 10.75 6.79 23.98
CA ALA A 342 10.39 7.79 24.98
C ALA A 342 8.87 7.94 25.08
N ILE A 343 8.35 8.10 26.30
CA ILE A 343 6.92 8.24 26.55
C ILE A 343 6.41 9.59 25.98
N LEU A 344 5.32 9.54 25.22
CA LEU A 344 4.57 10.66 24.65
C LEU A 344 3.41 11.03 25.58
N ASP A 345 3.75 11.46 26.79
CA ASP A 345 2.78 11.94 27.79
C ASP A 345 2.25 13.35 27.48
N ARG A 346 2.76 13.97 26.41
CA ARG A 346 2.36 15.30 25.97
C ARG A 346 2.55 15.47 24.48
N VAL A 347 1.44 15.64 23.77
CA VAL A 347 1.38 16.06 22.37
C VAL A 347 0.29 17.12 22.21
N ILE A 348 0.25 17.82 21.09
CA ILE A 348 -0.85 18.75 20.79
C ILE A 348 -1.75 18.09 19.73
N GLN A 349 -2.97 17.73 20.12
CA GLN A 349 -3.94 17.15 19.19
C GLN A 349 -4.62 18.24 18.36
N VAL A 350 -4.62 18.04 17.05
CA VAL A 350 -5.08 19.03 16.05
C VAL A 350 -6.21 18.53 15.17
N ASN A 351 -6.75 17.34 15.42
CA ASN A 351 -7.99 16.85 14.82
C ASN A 351 -8.98 16.38 15.89
N ASP A 352 -10.25 16.20 15.53
CA ASP A 352 -11.30 15.68 16.43
C ASP A 352 -11.43 14.15 16.40
N GLY A 353 -10.50 13.45 15.77
CA GLY A 353 -10.49 12.00 15.72
C GLY A 353 -10.09 11.33 17.04
N GLY A 354 -10.24 10.01 17.07
CA GLY A 354 -10.04 9.20 18.27
C GLY A 354 -9.82 7.73 17.95
N GLU A 355 -10.14 6.85 18.90
CA GLU A 355 -9.89 5.40 18.78
C GLU A 355 -10.60 4.74 17.60
N ASP A 356 -11.77 5.27 17.22
CA ASP A 356 -12.56 4.78 16.10
C ASP A 356 -12.10 5.31 14.74
N SER A 357 -11.19 6.27 14.72
CA SER A 357 -10.64 6.89 13.51
C SER A 357 -9.12 7.03 13.62
N LYS A 358 -8.60 8.25 13.54
CA LYS A 358 -7.18 8.55 13.65
C LYS A 358 -6.94 9.77 14.51
N PHE A 359 -5.79 9.79 15.16
CA PHE A 359 -5.26 10.96 15.81
C PHE A 359 -4.28 11.68 14.88
N VAL A 360 -4.29 13.00 14.91
CA VAL A 360 -3.28 13.86 14.30
C VAL A 360 -2.69 14.73 15.40
N TRP A 361 -1.40 14.58 15.63
CA TRP A 361 -0.67 15.25 16.70
C TRP A 361 0.48 16.08 16.15
N LEU A 362 0.66 17.27 16.72
CA LEU A 362 1.94 17.98 16.69
C LEU A 362 2.79 17.45 17.85
N VAL A 363 3.96 16.92 17.53
CA VAL A 363 4.96 16.47 18.50
C VAL A 363 5.94 17.61 18.75
N GLU A 364 6.04 18.04 20.00
CA GLU A 364 6.93 19.13 20.41
C GLU A 364 8.42 18.76 20.18
N PRO A 365 9.30 19.71 19.82
CA PRO A 365 10.70 19.43 19.48
C PRO A 365 11.49 18.70 20.57
N GLU A 366 11.20 18.96 21.85
CA GLU A 366 11.81 18.28 22.98
C GLU A 366 11.51 16.77 22.97
N TYR A 367 10.30 16.38 22.56
CA TYR A 367 9.89 14.98 22.46
C TYR A 367 10.46 14.33 21.20
N GLY A 368 10.46 15.02 20.06
CA GLY A 368 11.13 14.55 18.85
C GLY A 368 12.60 14.20 19.10
N LYS A 369 13.32 15.04 19.85
CA LYS A 369 14.71 14.77 20.28
C LYS A 369 14.84 13.54 21.19
N LYS A 370 13.90 13.32 22.11
CA LYS A 370 13.89 12.12 22.98
C LYS A 370 13.66 10.85 22.15
N ILE A 371 12.70 10.87 21.22
CA ILE A 371 12.43 9.75 20.30
C ILE A 371 13.67 9.44 19.45
N GLY A 372 14.30 10.46 18.88
CA GLY A 372 15.55 10.31 18.13
C GLY A 372 16.66 9.70 18.98
N ALA A 373 16.81 10.14 20.23
CA ALA A 373 17.79 9.57 21.16
C ALA A 373 17.52 8.08 21.45
N SER A 374 16.27 7.69 21.66
CA SER A 374 15.86 6.28 21.82
C SER A 374 16.25 5.43 20.60
N PHE A 375 15.95 5.91 19.39
CA PHE A 375 16.33 5.23 18.16
C PHE A 375 17.86 5.06 18.05
N PHE A 376 18.64 6.12 18.26
CA PHE A 376 20.09 6.05 18.12
C PHE A 376 20.77 5.23 19.22
N ALA A 377 20.19 5.15 20.41
CA ALA A 377 20.63 4.24 21.48
C ALA A 377 20.44 2.77 21.07
N ALA A 378 19.35 2.44 20.41
CA ALA A 378 19.12 1.11 19.85
C ALA A 378 20.03 0.84 18.63
N TYR A 379 20.18 1.80 17.73
CA TYR A 379 21.08 1.72 16.57
C TYR A 379 22.53 1.39 16.97
N ALA A 380 23.03 1.98 18.07
CA ALA A 380 24.39 1.73 18.57
C ALA A 380 24.64 0.25 18.96
N GLN A 381 23.58 -0.52 19.23
CA GLN A 381 23.66 -1.92 19.64
C GLN A 381 23.70 -2.89 18.43
N LEU A 382 23.39 -2.40 17.22
CA LEU A 382 23.38 -3.21 16.02
C LEU A 382 24.78 -3.69 15.62
N ASN A 383 24.85 -4.84 14.94
CA ASN A 383 26.09 -5.29 14.32
C ASN A 383 26.43 -4.46 13.06
N GLU A 384 27.64 -4.62 12.52
CA GLU A 384 28.13 -3.79 11.41
C GLU A 384 27.27 -3.90 10.14
N LEU A 385 26.82 -5.09 9.77
CA LEU A 385 25.99 -5.31 8.59
C LEU A 385 24.62 -4.65 8.74
N GLN A 386 24.01 -4.77 9.93
CA GLN A 386 22.74 -4.12 10.25
C GLN A 386 22.87 -2.59 10.25
N ARG A 387 23.96 -2.03 10.79
CA ARG A 387 24.21 -0.58 10.78
C ARG A 387 24.37 -0.04 9.37
N GLN A 388 25.12 -0.72 8.51
CA GLN A 388 25.27 -0.32 7.11
C GLN A 388 23.93 -0.31 6.38
N HIS A 389 23.08 -1.30 6.64
CA HIS A 389 21.74 -1.35 6.10
C HIS A 389 20.85 -0.19 6.60
N VAL A 390 20.83 0.04 7.91
CA VAL A 390 20.05 1.14 8.50
C VAL A 390 20.54 2.50 8.01
N ASN A 391 21.84 2.72 7.85
CA ASN A 391 22.36 3.97 7.28
C ASN A 391 21.84 4.22 5.87
N ARG A 392 21.83 3.18 5.02
CA ARG A 392 21.27 3.28 3.67
C ARG A 392 19.78 3.67 3.72
N LEU A 393 19.01 3.09 4.65
CA LEU A 393 17.62 3.47 4.85
C LEU A 393 17.46 4.90 5.38
N LEU A 394 18.32 5.37 6.28
CA LEU A 394 18.31 6.77 6.75
C LEU A 394 18.64 7.75 5.61
N GLU A 395 19.51 7.39 4.69
CA GLU A 395 19.76 8.18 3.47
C GLU A 395 18.50 8.29 2.61
N TYR A 396 17.75 7.19 2.46
CA TYR A 396 16.48 7.19 1.74
C TYR A 396 15.39 8.01 2.43
N PHE A 397 15.27 7.89 3.75
CA PHE A 397 14.17 8.47 4.52
C PHE A 397 14.40 9.94 4.89
N HIS A 398 15.63 10.27 5.28
CA HIS A 398 15.96 11.53 5.95
C HIS A 398 17.07 12.30 5.25
N ALA A 399 17.54 11.86 4.07
CA ALA A 399 18.73 12.43 3.40
C ALA A 399 20.03 12.31 4.21
N GLY A 400 20.05 11.51 5.27
CA GLY A 400 21.21 11.30 6.11
C GLY A 400 20.91 11.21 7.60
N LYS A 401 21.94 10.87 8.37
CA LYS A 401 21.86 10.74 9.82
C LYS A 401 21.73 12.11 10.52
N GLU A 402 22.38 13.14 9.99
CA GLU A 402 22.39 14.47 10.63
C GLU A 402 21.01 15.13 10.55
N GLU A 403 20.37 15.01 9.40
CA GLU A 403 19.00 15.44 9.13
C GLU A 403 18.00 14.65 9.98
N ALA A 404 18.20 13.33 10.14
CA ALA A 404 17.40 12.50 11.05
C ALA A 404 17.56 12.91 12.53
N MET A 405 18.61 13.67 12.89
CA MET A 405 18.83 14.19 14.24
C MET A 405 18.37 15.65 14.40
N ALA A 406 18.16 16.38 13.31
CA ALA A 406 17.72 17.78 13.30
C ALA A 406 16.19 17.92 13.43
N VAL A 407 15.55 16.97 14.12
CA VAL A 407 14.10 16.92 14.29
C VAL A 407 13.63 18.07 15.16
N GLU A 408 12.81 18.93 14.56
CA GLU A 408 12.07 19.99 15.25
C GLU A 408 10.64 19.50 15.53
N TRP A 409 9.64 20.24 15.06
CA TRP A 409 8.25 19.81 15.09
C TRP A 409 8.01 18.65 14.13
N GLN A 410 7.17 17.71 14.55
CA GLN A 410 6.72 16.62 13.69
C GLN A 410 5.21 16.50 13.74
N ILE A 411 4.62 16.03 12.64
CA ILE A 411 3.22 15.60 12.62
C ILE A 411 3.22 14.09 12.77
N CYS A 412 2.50 13.59 13.77
CA CYS A 412 2.28 12.18 13.97
C CYS A 412 0.81 11.87 13.67
N VAL A 413 0.58 10.91 12.77
CA VAL A 413 -0.75 10.40 12.44
C VAL A 413 -0.83 8.97 12.90
N TRP A 414 -1.72 8.69 13.86
CA TRP A 414 -1.88 7.38 14.51
C TRP A 414 -3.30 6.85 14.30
N CYS A 415 -3.42 5.63 13.79
CA CYS A 415 -4.71 4.97 13.59
C CYS A 415 -4.77 3.65 14.40
N PRO A 416 -5.45 3.64 15.57
CA PRO A 416 -5.51 2.45 16.43
C PRO A 416 -6.13 1.23 15.76
N ARG A 417 -7.19 1.43 14.95
CA ARG A 417 -7.90 0.33 14.27
C ARG A 417 -7.01 -0.43 13.29
N THR A 418 -6.09 0.29 12.66
CA THR A 418 -5.30 -0.24 11.55
C THR A 418 -3.86 -0.50 11.96
N LEU A 419 -3.51 -0.09 13.19
CA LEU A 419 -2.18 -0.17 13.77
C LEU A 419 -1.14 0.50 12.85
N ASP A 420 -1.49 1.66 12.30
CA ASP A 420 -0.65 2.44 11.38
C ASP A 420 -0.22 3.75 12.02
N LEU A 421 1.09 4.03 11.95
CA LEU A 421 1.74 5.20 12.53
C LEU A 421 2.63 5.88 11.50
N THR A 422 2.22 7.05 11.01
CA THR A 422 2.95 7.82 10.00
C THR A 422 3.46 9.14 10.58
N ILE A 423 4.70 9.52 10.21
CA ILE A 423 5.32 10.78 10.63
C ILE A 423 5.60 11.71 9.43
N TYR A 424 5.38 13.01 9.62
CA TYR A 424 5.76 14.08 8.70
C TYR A 424 6.68 15.09 9.39
N HIS A 425 7.59 15.69 8.63
CA HIS A 425 8.59 16.63 9.15
C HIS A 425 8.05 18.03 9.38
N SER A 426 6.88 18.36 8.83
CA SER A 426 6.22 19.64 9.06
C SER A 426 4.72 19.57 8.77
N TRP A 427 3.98 20.57 9.23
CA TRP A 427 2.55 20.68 8.93
C TRP A 427 2.31 20.81 7.42
N ARG A 428 3.19 21.58 6.75
CA ARG A 428 3.14 21.71 5.31
C ARG A 428 3.31 20.38 4.59
N GLU A 429 4.26 19.54 5.00
CA GLU A 429 4.41 18.22 4.39
C GLU A 429 3.14 17.38 4.58
N PHE A 430 2.54 17.38 5.77
CA PHE A 430 1.26 16.71 6.00
C PHE A 430 0.17 17.19 5.03
N LEU A 431 0.05 18.50 4.81
CA LEU A 431 -0.90 19.07 3.84
C LEU A 431 -0.57 18.76 2.38
N GLU A 432 0.72 18.64 2.00
CA GLU A 432 1.11 18.19 0.67
C GLU A 432 0.60 16.78 0.39
N TYR A 433 0.68 15.88 1.38
CA TYR A 433 0.12 14.53 1.25
C TYR A 433 -1.40 14.57 1.16
N LEU A 434 -2.04 15.32 2.06
CA LEU A 434 -3.48 15.47 2.05
C LEU A 434 -4.03 16.00 0.70
N ALA A 435 -3.40 17.06 0.17
CA ALA A 435 -3.80 17.65 -1.11
C ALA A 435 -3.67 16.66 -2.28
N GLY A 436 -2.68 15.77 -2.25
CA GLY A 436 -2.52 14.76 -3.28
C GLY A 436 -3.44 13.56 -3.11
N ASP A 437 -3.73 13.15 -1.87
CA ASP A 437 -4.58 11.98 -1.59
C ASP A 437 -6.07 12.30 -1.87
N THR A 438 -6.48 13.55 -1.61
CA THR A 438 -7.81 14.06 -1.97
C THR A 438 -8.06 14.10 -3.48
N ALA A 439 -7.02 14.21 -4.32
CA ALA A 439 -7.13 14.59 -5.74
C ALA A 439 -7.82 13.56 -6.65
N LYS A 440 -7.85 12.26 -6.26
CA LYS A 440 -8.57 11.18 -6.96
C LYS A 440 -8.24 11.05 -8.46
N GLU A 441 -7.04 11.47 -8.90
CA GLU A 441 -6.69 11.58 -10.33
C GLU A 441 -6.70 10.25 -11.10
N ASP A 442 -6.61 9.09 -10.42
CA ASP A 442 -6.41 7.78 -11.07
C ASP A 442 -7.28 6.65 -10.44
N ILE A 443 -8.39 6.93 -9.74
CA ILE A 443 -9.14 5.88 -9.00
C ILE A 443 -10.35 5.32 -9.80
N LEU A 444 -10.84 6.02 -10.83
CA LEU A 444 -12.16 5.75 -11.44
C LEU A 444 -12.10 5.82 -12.98
N ASP A 445 -11.85 4.69 -13.67
CA ASP A 445 -11.78 4.63 -15.15
C ASP A 445 -12.84 3.75 -15.80
N GLU A 446 -13.50 2.88 -15.04
CA GLU A 446 -14.56 2.04 -15.59
C GLU A 446 -15.89 2.64 -15.20
N GLU A 447 -16.84 2.69 -16.12
CA GLU A 447 -18.25 2.95 -15.81
C GLU A 447 -18.99 1.63 -15.96
N ASP A 448 -19.84 1.26 -14.99
CA ASP A 448 -20.74 0.13 -15.18
C ASP A 448 -21.75 0.41 -16.31
N GLU A 449 -22.62 -0.57 -16.59
CA GLU A 449 -23.66 -0.42 -17.63
C GLU A 449 -24.62 0.77 -17.37
N GLU A 450 -24.60 1.34 -16.17
CA GLU A 450 -25.41 2.48 -15.75
C GLU A 450 -24.63 3.80 -15.71
N GLY A 451 -23.35 3.81 -16.15
CA GLY A 451 -22.51 5.00 -16.15
C GLY A 451 -21.86 5.30 -14.79
N ARG A 452 -21.92 4.38 -13.82
CA ARG A 452 -21.36 4.58 -12.49
C ARG A 452 -19.90 4.19 -12.48
N LEU A 453 -19.06 5.10 -12.00
CA LEU A 453 -17.63 4.88 -11.90
C LEU A 453 -17.33 3.67 -10.97
N MET A 454 -16.79 2.62 -11.56
CA MET A 454 -16.42 1.34 -10.99
C MET A 454 -15.00 1.36 -10.44
N HIS A 455 -14.90 0.73 -9.29
CA HIS A 455 -13.77 0.61 -8.41
C HIS A 455 -12.89 -0.60 -8.82
N SER A 456 -12.19 -0.54 -9.96
CA SER A 456 -11.25 -1.62 -10.36
C SER A 456 -9.91 -1.46 -9.62
N HIS A 457 -9.86 -1.86 -8.35
CA HIS A 457 -8.76 -1.51 -7.45
C HIS A 457 -7.52 -2.41 -7.49
N ASP A 458 -7.65 -3.70 -7.82
CA ASP A 458 -6.61 -4.67 -7.41
C ASP A 458 -5.75 -5.27 -8.53
N ILE A 459 -6.09 -5.00 -9.80
CA ILE A 459 -5.49 -5.68 -10.97
C ILE A 459 -5.36 -4.71 -12.15
N PHE A 460 -4.16 -4.55 -12.71
CA PHE A 460 -3.95 -3.71 -13.90
C PHE A 460 -4.27 -4.45 -15.20
N ALA A 461 -4.33 -5.78 -15.19
CA ALA A 461 -4.66 -6.60 -16.36
C ALA A 461 -5.98 -6.21 -17.05
N TYR A 462 -6.98 -5.68 -16.32
CA TYR A 462 -8.24 -5.25 -16.93
C TYR A 462 -8.09 -3.97 -17.77
N GLN A 463 -7.19 -3.07 -17.37
CA GLN A 463 -6.86 -1.84 -18.13
C GLN A 463 -6.17 -2.15 -19.46
N LEU A 464 -5.63 -3.37 -19.58
CA LEU A 464 -4.94 -3.84 -20.76
C LEU A 464 -5.87 -4.45 -21.81
N ARG A 465 -7.19 -4.54 -21.57
CA ARG A 465 -8.16 -5.05 -22.56
C ARG A 465 -8.39 -4.14 -23.76
#